data_AF-A0A078FG67-F1
#
_entry.id   AF-A0A078FG67-F1
#
_cell.length_a   1.000
_cell.length_b   1.000
_cell.length_c   1.000
_cell.angle_alpha   90.00
_cell.angle_beta   90.00
_cell.angle_gamma   90.00
#
_symmetry.space_group_name_H-M   'P 1'
#
loop_
_entity.id
_entity.type
_entity.pdbx_description
1 polymer ?
#
loop_
_entity_poly.entity_id
_entity_poly.type
_entity_poly.pdbx_seq_one_letter_code
_entity_poly.pdbx_strand_id
1 'polypeptide(L)'
;MENKKSLASAEELAEVEGKASLMAAVDYYVSVKSDIFVSASPGNMHNALLPHRAYLNLKTVNPNMILLGQVLVNKSLGWSEFEGAVLNGHKNRQG
;
A
#
# COMPACT_ATOMS: atom_id res chain seq x y z
N MET A 1 1.36 12.47 10.12
CA MET A 1 1.11 11.47 9.06
C MET A 1 -0.37 11.51 8.78
N GLU A 2 -0.75 11.98 7.60
CA GLU A 2 -2.16 12.04 7.20
C GLU A 2 -2.74 10.61 7.12
N ASN A 3 -4.00 10.46 7.53
CA ASN A 3 -4.76 9.22 7.38
C ASN A 3 -6.22 9.56 7.11
N LYS A 4 -7.06 8.55 6.87
CA LYS A 4 -8.48 8.76 6.54
C LYS A 4 -9.24 9.63 7.56
N LYS A 5 -8.86 9.62 8.84
CA LYS A 5 -9.51 10.44 9.88
C LYS A 5 -9.11 11.91 9.81
N SER A 6 -7.94 12.22 9.26
CA SER A 6 -7.49 13.60 9.06
C SER A 6 -7.83 14.15 7.68
N LEU A 7 -8.06 13.27 6.70
CA LEU A 7 -8.40 13.63 5.32
C LEU A 7 -9.89 13.76 5.06
N ALA A 8 -10.74 13.00 5.76
CA ALA A 8 -12.19 13.04 5.58
C ALA A 8 -12.85 14.08 6.51
N SER A 9 -13.99 14.62 6.09
CA SER A 9 -14.80 15.50 6.93
C SER A 9 -15.47 14.73 8.08
N ALA A 10 -15.95 15.45 9.10
CA ALA A 10 -16.68 14.83 10.20
C ALA A 10 -17.97 14.13 9.72
N GLU A 11 -18.65 14.73 8.74
CA GLU A 11 -19.87 14.20 8.12
C GLU A 11 -19.58 12.92 7.34
N GLU A 12 -18.49 12.86 6.57
CA GLU A 12 -18.08 11.65 5.84
C GLU A 12 -17.70 10.50 6.78
N LEU A 13 -17.07 10.81 7.92
CA LEU A 13 -16.66 9.81 8.91
C LEU A 13 -17.83 9.28 9.74
N ALA A 14 -18.84 10.10 10.01
CA ALA A 14 -19.99 9.74 10.86
C ALA A 14 -20.72 8.47 10.40
N GLU A 15 -20.76 8.22 9.08
CA GLU A 15 -21.41 7.05 8.49
C GLU A 15 -20.70 5.73 8.82
N VAL A 16 -19.39 5.78 9.04
CA VAL A 16 -18.52 4.60 9.20
C VAL A 16 -17.85 4.50 10.58
N GLU A 17 -17.97 5.54 11.41
CA GLU A 17 -17.39 5.58 12.74
C GLU A 17 -17.90 4.43 13.62
N GLY A 18 -16.99 3.80 14.37
CA GLY A 18 -17.27 2.63 15.21
C GLY A 18 -17.57 1.32 14.43
N LYS A 19 -17.67 1.36 13.10
CA LYS A 19 -18.02 0.20 12.26
C LYS A 19 -16.78 -0.33 11.53
N ALA A 20 -16.04 -1.22 12.19
CA ALA A 20 -14.74 -1.71 11.68
C ALA A 20 -14.78 -2.25 10.24
N SER A 21 -15.81 -3.04 9.89
CA SER A 21 -15.94 -3.59 8.53
C SER A 21 -16.19 -2.51 7.48
N LEU A 22 -16.98 -1.46 7.79
CA LEU A 22 -17.20 -0.35 6.87
C LEU A 22 -15.95 0.52 6.73
N MET A 23 -15.22 0.73 7.83
CA MET A 23 -13.94 1.44 7.81
C MET A 23 -12.89 0.73 6.95
N ALA A 24 -12.89 -0.60 6.92
CA ALA A 24 -12.05 -1.40 6.02
C ALA A 24 -12.55 -1.34 4.56
N ALA A 25 -13.87 -1.27 4.35
CA ALA A 25 -14.43 -1.12 3.01
C ALA A 25 -14.02 0.22 2.36
N VAL A 26 -13.87 1.29 3.15
CA VAL A 26 -13.30 2.56 2.68
C VAL A 26 -11.86 2.39 2.21
N ASP A 27 -11.01 1.70 2.98
CA ASP A 27 -9.62 1.42 2.56
C ASP A 27 -9.57 0.63 1.25
N TYR A 28 -10.46 -0.35 1.11
CA TYR A 28 -10.58 -1.15 -0.10
C TYR A 28 -10.95 -0.27 -1.30
N TYR A 29 -11.99 0.56 -1.17
CA TYR A 29 -12.47 1.38 -2.27
C TYR A 29 -11.42 2.39 -2.73
N VAL A 30 -10.75 3.08 -1.79
CA VAL A 30 -9.63 3.98 -2.11
C VAL A 30 -8.49 3.21 -2.79
N SER A 31 -8.17 2.02 -2.31
CA SER A 31 -7.12 1.17 -2.89
C SER A 31 -7.47 0.63 -4.28
N VAL A 32 -8.75 0.46 -4.63
CA VAL A 32 -9.19 0.12 -5.99
C VAL A 32 -9.10 1.34 -6.90
N LYS A 33 -9.42 2.54 -6.39
CA LYS A 33 -9.41 3.79 -7.17
C LYS A 33 -8.03 4.41 -7.35
N SER A 34 -7.01 3.95 -6.62
CA SER A 34 -5.65 4.46 -6.77
C SER A 34 -4.99 4.00 -8.07
N ASP A 35 -4.15 4.86 -8.65
CA ASP A 35 -3.34 4.52 -9.82
C ASP A 35 -2.38 3.36 -9.53
N ILE A 36 -1.77 3.40 -8.34
CA ILE A 36 -0.82 2.39 -7.85
C ILE A 36 -1.28 1.93 -6.46
N PHE A 37 -1.28 0.62 -6.25
CA PHE A 37 -1.44 0.00 -4.93
C PHE A 37 -0.17 -0.73 -4.54
N VAL A 38 0.41 -0.42 -3.38
CA VAL A 38 1.58 -1.12 -2.84
C VAL A 38 1.12 -2.04 -1.72
N SER A 39 1.31 -3.35 -1.90
CA SER A 39 0.88 -4.31 -0.90
C SER A 39 1.98 -4.58 0.13
N ALA A 40 1.66 -4.48 1.42
CA ALA A 40 2.63 -4.70 2.49
C ALA A 40 2.78 -6.18 2.89
N SER A 41 1.72 -6.99 2.79
CA SER A 41 1.73 -8.39 3.21
C SER A 41 0.58 -9.19 2.57
N PRO A 42 0.67 -10.52 2.45
CA PRO A 42 -0.38 -11.38 1.90
C PRO A 42 -1.53 -11.61 2.90
N GLY A 43 -2.15 -10.53 3.37
CA GLY A 43 -3.32 -10.55 4.26
C GLY A 43 -4.65 -10.47 3.51
N ASN A 44 -5.76 -10.37 4.27
CA ASN A 44 -7.12 -10.32 3.70
C ASN A 44 -7.30 -9.20 2.66
N MET A 45 -6.79 -8.00 2.93
CA MET A 45 -6.86 -6.88 2.00
C MET A 45 -6.07 -7.12 0.71
N HIS A 46 -4.89 -7.74 0.81
CA HIS A 46 -4.12 -8.13 -0.36
C HIS A 46 -4.89 -9.13 -1.22
N ASN A 47 -5.43 -10.18 -0.60
CA ASN A 47 -6.17 -11.22 -1.29
C ASN A 47 -7.46 -10.69 -1.93
N ALA A 48 -8.08 -9.67 -1.36
CA ALA A 48 -9.23 -9.00 -1.96
C ALA A 48 -8.85 -8.07 -3.13
N LEU A 49 -7.79 -7.28 -2.98
CA LEU A 49 -7.40 -6.26 -3.96
C LEU A 49 -6.64 -6.82 -5.15
N LEU A 50 -5.75 -7.77 -4.95
CA LEU A 50 -4.88 -8.30 -6.01
C LEU A 50 -5.68 -8.82 -7.22
N PRO A 51 -6.66 -9.75 -7.08
CA PRO A 51 -7.42 -10.23 -8.22
C PRO A 51 -8.35 -9.16 -8.80
N HIS A 52 -8.95 -8.31 -7.97
CA HIS A 52 -9.87 -7.28 -8.45
C HIS A 52 -9.14 -6.20 -9.27
N ARG A 53 -7.98 -5.73 -8.81
CA ARG A 53 -7.14 -4.79 -9.55
C ARG A 53 -6.59 -5.42 -10.83
N ALA A 54 -6.19 -6.69 -10.79
CA ALA A 54 -5.75 -7.42 -11.98
C ALA A 54 -6.87 -7.52 -13.04
N TYR A 55 -8.10 -7.83 -12.62
CA TYR A 55 -9.27 -7.86 -13.51
C TYR A 55 -9.53 -6.50 -14.18
N LEU A 56 -9.36 -5.40 -13.45
CA LEU A 56 -9.50 -4.04 -13.96
C LEU A 56 -8.25 -3.53 -14.72
N ASN A 57 -7.23 -4.37 -14.90
CA ASN A 57 -5.94 -4.02 -15.49
C ASN A 57 -5.23 -2.83 -14.80
N LEU A 58 -5.36 -2.76 -13.47
CA LEU A 58 -4.77 -1.71 -12.62
C LEU A 58 -3.43 -2.15 -12.03
N LYS A 59 -2.52 -1.19 -11.82
CA LYS A 59 -1.15 -1.49 -11.35
C LYS A 59 -1.12 -1.82 -9.85
N THR A 60 -0.57 -2.97 -9.52
CA THR A 60 -0.23 -3.36 -8.14
C THR A 60 1.28 -3.63 -8.05
N VAL A 61 1.90 -3.20 -6.94
CA VAL A 61 3.32 -3.40 -6.63
C VAL A 61 3.42 -4.27 -5.39
N ASN A 62 4.16 -5.37 -5.47
CA ASN A 62 4.47 -6.27 -4.37
C ASN A 62 5.98 -6.21 -4.06
N PRO A 63 6.40 -5.25 -3.22
CA PRO A 63 7.80 -5.03 -2.95
C PRO A 63 8.46 -6.25 -2.30
N ASN A 64 9.77 -6.40 -2.52
CA ASN A 64 10.60 -7.31 -1.76
C ASN A 64 10.74 -6.78 -0.32
N MET A 65 9.80 -7.16 0.54
CA MET A 65 9.75 -6.71 1.93
C MET A 65 10.97 -7.12 2.74
N ILE A 66 11.63 -8.24 2.39
CA ILE A 66 12.88 -8.67 3.05
C ILE A 66 13.99 -7.67 2.76
N LEU A 67 14.17 -7.33 1.48
CA LEU A 67 15.14 -6.31 1.07
C LEU A 67 14.81 -4.95 1.69
N LEU A 68 13.55 -4.50 1.60
CA LEU A 68 13.12 -3.23 2.19
C LEU A 68 13.42 -3.19 3.69
N GLY A 69 13.14 -4.27 4.42
CA GLY A 69 13.49 -4.39 5.83
C GLY A 69 14.99 -4.18 6.08
N GLN A 70 15.86 -4.80 5.29
CA GLN A 70 17.31 -4.66 5.43
C GLN A 70 17.81 -3.24 5.13
N VAL A 71 17.31 -2.61 4.06
CA VAL A 71 17.76 -1.26 3.69
C VAL A 71 17.20 -0.18 4.61
N LEU A 72 15.96 -0.32 5.10
CA LEU A 72 15.32 0.66 5.98
C LEU A 72 15.91 0.70 7.39
N VAL A 73 16.44 -0.43 7.89
CA VAL A 73 17.09 -0.47 9.22
C VAL A 73 18.55 -0.01 9.18
N ASN A 74 19.13 0.13 7.98
CA ASN A 74 20.51 0.57 7.83
C ASN A 74 20.62 2.10 7.98
N LYS A 75 21.01 2.54 9.17
CA LYS A 75 21.14 3.97 9.52
C LYS A 75 22.35 4.68 8.89
N SER A 76 23.30 3.94 8.31
CA SER A 76 24.47 4.54 7.66
C SER A 76 24.30 4.68 6.14
N LEU A 77 23.19 4.22 5.58
CA LEU A 77 22.92 4.27 4.14
C LEU A 77 22.53 5.68 3.71
N GLY A 78 23.22 6.25 2.73
CA GLY A 78 22.83 7.51 2.10
C GLY A 78 21.60 7.35 1.19
N TRP A 79 20.94 8.45 0.84
CA TRP A 79 19.74 8.42 -0.02
C TRP A 79 20.00 7.75 -1.38
N SER A 80 21.10 8.11 -2.05
CA SER A 80 21.43 7.53 -3.37
C SER A 80 21.70 6.03 -3.31
N GLU A 81 22.29 5.55 -2.20
CA GLU A 81 22.54 4.12 -1.98
C GLU A 81 21.24 3.38 -1.67
N PHE A 82 20.37 3.98 -0.86
CA PHE A 82 19.02 3.48 -0.59
C PHE A 82 18.20 3.34 -1.88
N GLU A 83 18.12 4.42 -2.66
CA GLU A 83 17.39 4.44 -3.93
C GLU A 83 17.94 3.38 -4.89
N GLY A 84 19.27 3.31 -5.03
CA GLY A 84 19.93 2.29 -5.85
C GLY A 84 19.60 0.87 -5.40
N ALA A 85 19.62 0.60 -4.10
CA ALA A 85 19.27 -0.72 -3.56
C ALA A 85 17.80 -1.08 -3.83
N VAL A 86 16.87 -0.14 -3.63
CA VAL A 86 15.44 -0.34 -3.91
C VAL A 86 15.24 -0.59 -5.41
N LEU A 87 15.76 0.27 -6.28
CA LEU A 87 15.61 0.13 -7.73
C LEU A 87 16.19 -1.19 -8.24
N ASN A 88 17.42 -1.53 -7.85
CA ASN A 88 18.08 -2.76 -8.29
C ASN A 88 17.34 -4.01 -7.78
N GLY A 89 16.86 -3.98 -6.53
CA GLY A 89 16.11 -5.09 -5.95
C GLY A 89 14.72 -5.32 -6.56
N HIS A 90 14.18 -4.33 -7.28
CA HIS A 90 12.85 -4.39 -7.89
C HIS A 90 12.84 -4.31 -9.42
N LYS A 91 13.99 -4.09 -10.07
CA LYS A 91 14.12 -3.87 -11.52
C LYS A 91 13.40 -4.91 -12.39
N ASN A 92 13.42 -6.19 -11.99
CA ASN A 92 12.81 -7.29 -12.73
C ASN A 92 11.54 -7.85 -12.06
N ARG A 93 11.02 -7.18 -11.03
CA ARG A 93 9.79 -7.60 -10.35
C ARG A 93 8.59 -7.04 -11.09
N GLN A 94 7.73 -7.92 -11.61
CA GLN A 94 6.50 -7.52 -12.30
C GLN A 94 5.31 -7.34 -11.34
N GLY A 95 5.43 -7.96 -10.17
CA GLY A 95 4.60 -7.80 -8.98
C GLY A 95 5.55 -7.86 -7.80
#